data_AF-A0A9X4JDB3-F1
#
_entry.id   AF-A0A9X4JDB3-F1
#
_cell.length_a   1.000
_cell.length_b   1.000
_cell.length_c   1.000
_cell.angle_alpha   90.00
_cell.angle_beta   90.00
_cell.angle_gamma   90.00
#
_symmetry.space_group_name_H-M   'P 1'
#
loop_
_entity.id
_entity.type
_entity.pdbx_description
1 polymer ?
#
loop_
_entity_poly.entity_id
_entity_poly.type
_entity_poly.pdbx_seq_one_letter_code
_entity_poly.pdbx_strand_id
1 'polypeptide(L)' 'MALQRCPECRHKISESVITCPHCGFSFKEADLAVYREKLEQRRLHNQALNRQNAKVQLFWLCVFAVVITIAWLIN' A
#
# COMPACT_ATOMS: atom_id res chain seq x y z
N MET A 1 5.52 29.35 -11.89
CA MET A 1 6.46 28.54 -11.07
C MET A 1 5.81 27.18 -10.87
N ALA A 2 6.42 26.10 -11.34
CA ALA A 2 5.90 24.74 -11.10
C ALA A 2 6.26 24.32 -9.66
N LEU A 3 5.24 23.96 -8.88
CA LEU A 3 5.43 23.41 -7.54
C LEU A 3 5.07 21.93 -7.58
N GLN A 4 5.99 21.09 -7.09
CA GLN A 4 5.75 19.66 -6.91
C GLN A 4 5.39 19.33 -5.46
N ARG A 5 4.83 18.14 -5.21
CA ARG A 5 4.57 17.65 -3.85
C ARG A 5 5.69 16.71 -3.41
N CYS A 6 6.21 16.89 -2.20
CA CYS A 6 7.18 15.97 -1.61
C CYS A 6 6.57 14.56 -1.45
N PRO A 7 7.26 13.48 -1.88
CA PRO A 7 6.72 12.11 -1.82
C PRO A 7 6.54 11.56 -0.39
N GLU A 8 7.30 12.09 0.58
CA GLU A 8 7.20 11.71 2.00
C GLU A 8 6.13 12.53 2.74
N CYS A 9 6.28 13.87 2.79
CA CYS A 9 5.43 14.72 3.63
C CYS A 9 4.28 15.43 2.90
N ARG A 10 4.16 15.26 1.57
CA ARG A 10 3.11 15.85 0.70
C ARG A 10 3.00 17.38 0.69
N HIS A 11 3.93 18.10 1.32
CA HIS A 11 4.01 19.56 1.22
C HIS A 11 4.40 20.01 -0.19
N LYS A 12 3.89 21.17 -0.60
CA LYS A 12 4.26 21.80 -1.88
C LYS A 12 5.66 22.39 -1.75
N ILE A 13 6.54 22.03 -2.68
CA ILE A 13 7.92 22.50 -2.76
C ILE A 13 8.23 22.96 -4.19
N SER A 14 9.27 23.78 -4.35
CA SER A 14 9.79 24.11 -5.68
C SER A 14 10.43 22.88 -6.32
N GLU A 15 10.38 22.79 -7.65
CA GLU A 15 11.00 21.70 -8.40
C GLU A 15 12.53 21.66 -8.28
N SER A 16 13.16 22.81 -8.00
CA SER A 16 14.62 22.99 -7.94
C SER A 16 15.25 22.61 -6.59
N VAL A 17 14.47 22.15 -5.61
CA VAL A 17 14.95 21.91 -4.25
C VAL A 17 15.62 20.53 -4.16
N ILE A 18 16.87 20.50 -3.66
CA ILE A 18 17.67 19.28 -3.49
C ILE A 18 17.20 18.47 -2.27
N THR A 19 16.73 19.15 -1.23
CA THR A 19 16.25 18.53 0.01
C THR A 19 14.99 19.23 0.52
N CYS A 20 13.94 18.47 0.81
CA CYS A 20 12.68 19.02 1.29
C CYS A 20 12.87 19.77 2.63
N PRO A 21 12.55 21.06 2.73
CA PRO A 21 12.75 21.84 3.97
C PRO A 21 11.79 21.44 5.10
N HIS A 22 10.72 20.70 4.81
CA HIS A 22 9.72 20.30 5.80
C HIS A 22 10.01 18.96 6.48
N CYS A 23 10.68 18.02 5.78
CA CYS A 23 10.91 16.66 6.29
C CYS A 23 12.34 16.15 6.11
N GLY A 24 13.20 16.89 5.40
CA GLY A 24 14.59 16.48 5.16
C GLY A 24 14.77 15.45 4.03
N PHE A 25 13.72 15.12 3.27
CA PHE A 25 13.83 14.16 2.16
C PHE A 25 14.77 14.67 1.05
N SER A 26 15.76 13.87 0.69
CA SER A 26 16.74 14.18 -0.36
C SER A 26 16.24 13.74 -1.74
N PHE A 27 16.35 14.63 -2.73
CA PHE A 27 16.01 14.38 -4.13
C PHE A 27 17.22 13.97 -4.98
N LYS A 28 18.34 13.59 -4.34
CA LYS A 28 19.48 13.02 -5.05
C LYS A 28 19.09 11.68 -5.69
N GLU A 29 19.66 11.38 -6.85
CA GLU A 29 19.32 10.18 -7.62
C GLU A 29 19.51 8.88 -6.83
N ALA A 30 20.57 8.77 -6.03
CA ALA A 30 20.84 7.62 -5.17
C ALA A 30 19.73 7.42 -4.12
N ASP A 31 19.34 8.50 -3.42
CA ASP A 31 18.29 8.45 -2.40
C ASP A 31 16.91 8.15 -3.01
N LEU A 32 16.64 8.68 -4.21
CA LEU A 32 15.42 8.40 -4.97
C LEU A 32 15.33 6.93 -5.41
N ALA A 33 16.43 6.33 -5.84
CA ALA A 33 16.47 4.92 -6.21
C ALA A 33 16.15 4.02 -5.00
N VAL A 34 16.80 4.28 -3.87
CA VAL A 34 16.53 3.58 -2.59
C VAL A 34 15.07 3.76 -2.16
N TYR A 35 14.54 4.98 -2.26
CA TYR A 35 13.15 5.25 -1.93
C TYR A 35 12.16 4.46 -2.80
N ARG A 36 12.41 4.39 -4.12
CA ARG A 36 11.60 3.60 -5.06
C ARG A 36 11.63 2.12 -4.72
N GLU A 37 12.80 1.56 -4.43
CA GLU A 37 12.94 0.17 -4.01
C GLU A 37 12.13 -0.11 -2.74
N LYS A 38 12.21 0.79 -1.74
CA LYS A 38 11.43 0.68 -0.50
C LYS A 38 9.92 0.75 -0.74
N LEU A 39 9.46 1.49 -1.74
CA LEU A 39 8.04 1.51 -2.13
C LEU A 39 7.62 0.20 -2.80
N GLU A 40 8.46 -0.35 -3.68
CA GLU A 40 8.21 -1.64 -4.34
C GLU A 40 8.18 -2.80 -3.34
N GLN A 41 9.15 -2.83 -2.42
CA GLN A 41 9.17 -3.80 -1.31
C GLN A 41 7.88 -3.74 -0.49
N ARG A 42 7.40 -2.54 -0.15
CA ARG A 42 6.12 -2.36 0.57
C ARG A 42 4.93 -2.84 -0.25
N ARG A 43 4.92 -2.61 -1.57
CA ARG A 43 3.87 -3.10 -2.46
C ARG A 43 3.83 -4.63 -2.49
N LEU A 44 4.99 -5.27 -2.67
CA LEU A 44 5.10 -6.73 -2.70
C LEU A 44 4.71 -7.35 -1.34
N HIS A 45 5.15 -6.74 -0.24
CA HIS A 45 4.78 -7.18 1.11
C HIS A 45 3.26 -7.12 1.33
N ASN A 46 2.63 -5.98 1.01
CA ASN A 46 1.17 -5.84 1.15
C ASN A 46 0.40 -6.80 0.22
N GLN A 47 0.90 -7.04 -0.99
CA GLN A 47 0.31 -8.02 -1.91
C GLN A 47 0.39 -9.44 -1.34
N ALA A 48 1.50 -9.80 -0.69
CA ALA A 48 1.67 -11.09 -0.02
C ALA A 48 0.69 -11.26 1.15
N LEU A 49 0.51 -10.23 1.99
CA LEU A 49 -0.47 -10.23 3.07
C LEU A 49 -1.91 -10.35 2.54
N ASN A 50 -2.25 -9.61 1.49
CA ASN A 50 -3.59 -9.67 0.88
C ASN A 50 -3.89 -11.07 0.32
N ARG A 51 -2.88 -11.79 -0.19
CA ARG A 51 -3.02 -13.20 -0.60
C ARG A 51 -3.32 -14.13 0.57
N GLN A 52 -2.76 -13.89 1.75
CA GLN A 52 -3.10 -14.65 2.96
C GLN A 52 -4.54 -14.38 3.40
N ASN A 53 -4.95 -13.10 3.39
CA ASN A 53 -6.31 -12.71 3.73
C ASN A 53 -7.36 -13.33 2.80
N ALA A 54 -7.07 -13.46 1.51
CA ALA A 54 -7.94 -14.12 0.54
C ALA A 54 -8.25 -15.59 0.92
N LYS A 55 -7.29 -16.33 1.49
CA LYS A 55 -7.54 -17.71 1.96
C LYS A 55 -8.50 -17.73 3.14
N VAL A 56 -8.34 -16.80 4.08
CA VAL A 56 -9.22 -16.65 5.24
C VAL A 56 -10.64 -16.26 4.77
N GLN A 57 -10.75 -15.36 3.80
CA GLN A 57 -12.04 -15.00 3.19
C GLN A 57 -12.71 -16.21 2.53
N LEU A 58 -11.99 -17.03 1.77
CA LEU A 58 -12.53 -18.25 1.17
C LEU A 58 -13.03 -19.25 2.23
N PHE A 59 -12.28 -19.42 3.32
CA PHE A 59 -12.71 -20.28 4.43
C PHE A 59 -14.05 -19.81 5.01
N TRP A 60 -14.18 -18.51 5.33
CA TRP A 60 -15.43 -17.96 5.83
C TRP A 60 -16.57 -18.08 4.82
N LEU A 61 -16.32 -17.85 3.53
CA LEU A 61 -17.34 -18.06 2.48
C LEU A 61 -17.85 -19.51 2.46
N CYS A 62 -16.97 -20.50 2.58
CA CYS A 62 -17.38 -21.90 2.68
C CYS A 62 -18.22 -22.16 3.93
N VAL A 63 -17.81 -21.65 5.10
CA VAL A 63 -18.58 -21.78 6.35
C VAL A 63 -19.97 -21.17 6.21
N PHE A 64 -20.07 -19.94 5.68
CA PHE A 64 -21.35 -19.28 5.43
C PHE A 64 -22.23 -20.07 4.46
N ALA A 65 -21.66 -20.60 3.37
CA ALA A 65 -22.40 -21.41 2.42
C ALA A 65 -22.99 -22.67 3.07
N VAL A 66 -22.22 -23.38 3.90
CA VAL A 66 -22.69 -24.57 4.63
C VAL A 66 -23.84 -24.20 5.58
N VAL A 67 -23.70 -23.14 6.36
CA VAL A 67 -24.76 -22.67 7.27
C VAL A 67 -26.05 -22.35 6.51
N ILE A 68 -25.95 -21.66 5.37
CA ILE A 68 -27.11 -21.36 4.51
C ILE A 68 -27.73 -22.66 4.01
N THR A 69 -26.95 -23.60 3.48
CA THR A 69 -27.51 -24.88 2.97
C THR A 69 -28.25 -25.69 4.05
N ILE A 70 -27.73 -25.70 5.29
CA ILE A 70 -28.37 -26.40 6.41
C ILE A 70 -29.68 -25.70 6.79
N ALA A 71 -29.71 -24.37 6.84
CA ALA A 71 -30.91 -23.61 7.16
C ALA A 71 -32.05 -23.89 6.16
N TRP A 72 -31.73 -23.99 4.86
CA TRP A 72 -32.69 -24.36 3.82
C TRP A 72 -33.19 -25.80 3.92
N LEU A 73 -32.40 -26.71 4.51
CA LEU A 73 -32.79 -28.11 4.65
C LEU A 73 -33.72 -28.36 5.85
N ILE A 74 -33.68 -27.47 6.85
CA ILE A 74 -34.47 -27.56 8.08
C ILE A 74 -35.82 -26.82 7.95
N ASN A 75 -35.90 -25.81 7.09
CA ASN A 75 -37.10 -25.00 6.85
C ASN A 75 -37.95 -25.53 5.69
#